data_AF-A0A2E7SB89-F1
#
_entry.id   AF-A0A2E7SB89-F1
#
_cell.length_a   1.000
_cell.length_b   1.000
_cell.length_c   1.000
_cell.angle_alpha   90.00
_cell.angle_beta   90.00
_cell.angle_gamma   90.00
#
_symmetry.space_group_name_H-M   'P 1'
#
loop_
_entity.id
_entity.type
_entity.pdbx_description
1 polymer ?
#
loop_
_entity_poly.entity_id
_entity_poly.type
_entity_poly.pdbx_seq_one_letter_code
_entity_poly.pdbx_strand_id
1 'polypeptide(L)'
;MKTYVIKDADGNITNPRIKGSEEWIKENFDHYEEFAPAESGVTESTMARVWRNSELERTDLLMLLPDHPDKDSLTEYRQKLRDWPSTSDFPDTQPTIGS
;
A
#
# COMPACT_ATOMS: atom_id res chain seq x y z
N MET A 1 -4.16 9.47 24.08
CA MET A 1 -3.50 8.21 24.49
C MET A 1 -2.60 7.76 23.36
N LYS A 2 -1.34 7.50 23.66
CA LYS A 2 -0.32 7.08 22.70
C LYS A 2 0.08 5.62 22.98
N THR A 3 0.76 5.00 22.02
CA THR A 3 1.36 3.68 22.23
C THR A 3 2.84 3.88 22.53
N TYR A 4 3.39 3.15 23.50
CA TYR A 4 4.79 3.21 23.88
C TYR A 4 5.41 1.81 23.84
N VAL A 5 6.72 1.77 23.64
CA VAL A 5 7.58 0.60 23.82
C VAL A 5 8.34 0.82 25.13
N ILE A 6 8.24 -0.12 26.07
CA ILE A 6 8.95 -0.10 27.34
C ILE A 6 10.20 -0.97 27.22
N LYS A 7 11.31 -0.44 27.75
CA LYS A 7 12.61 -1.11 27.77
C LYS A 7 13.09 -1.31 29.20
N ASP A 8 14.08 -2.16 29.38
CA ASP A 8 14.88 -2.21 30.61
C ASP A 8 16.10 -1.25 30.51
N ALA A 9 16.91 -1.20 31.57
CA ALA A 9 18.11 -0.36 31.64
C ALA A 9 19.20 -0.75 30.61
N ASP A 10 19.19 -1.99 30.16
CA ASP A 10 20.09 -2.52 29.12
C ASP A 10 19.55 -2.27 27.70
N GLY A 11 18.36 -1.68 27.58
CA GLY A 11 17.72 -1.34 26.31
C GLY A 11 16.91 -2.49 25.67
N ASN A 12 16.76 -3.63 26.35
CA ASN A 12 15.93 -4.72 25.85
C ASN A 12 14.44 -4.37 25.99
N ILE A 13 13.66 -4.72 24.96
CA ILE A 13 12.21 -4.47 24.98
C ILE A 13 11.54 -5.44 25.95
N THR A 14 10.91 -4.89 26.99
CA THR A 14 10.14 -5.66 27.97
C THR A 14 8.65 -5.66 27.62
N ASN A 15 8.14 -4.54 27.09
CA ASN A 15 6.77 -4.46 26.60
C ASN A 15 6.70 -3.67 25.28
N PRO A 16 6.37 -4.32 24.15
CA PRO A 16 6.45 -3.68 22.85
C PRO A 16 5.27 -2.73 22.52
N ARG A 17 4.12 -2.86 23.20
CA ARG A 17 2.93 -2.04 22.87
C ARG A 17 2.04 -1.79 24.08
N ILE A 18 2.31 -0.72 24.81
CA ILE A 18 1.45 -0.26 25.91
C ILE A 18 0.70 1.01 25.51
N LYS A 19 -0.62 1.04 25.72
CA LYS A 19 -1.44 2.24 25.49
C LYS A 19 -1.62 3.00 26.80
N GLY A 20 -1.26 4.27 26.81
CA GLY A 20 -1.33 5.09 28.03
C GLY A 20 -1.32 6.58 27.74
N SER A 21 -1.53 7.37 28.80
CA SER A 21 -1.11 8.78 28.81
C SER A 21 0.40 8.87 29.05
N GLU A 22 1.02 9.96 28.63
CA GLU A 22 2.47 10.13 28.80
C GLU A 22 2.86 10.22 30.27
N GLU A 23 1.98 10.83 31.08
CA GLU A 23 2.14 11.01 32.51
C GLU A 23 2.20 9.67 33.23
N TRP A 24 1.26 8.76 32.94
CA TRP A 24 1.24 7.43 33.54
C TRP A 24 2.46 6.60 33.13
N ILE A 25 2.93 6.76 31.89
CA ILE A 25 4.12 6.04 31.40
C ILE A 25 5.38 6.53 32.11
N LYS A 26 5.55 7.85 32.24
CA LYS A 26 6.67 8.46 32.99
C LYS A 26 6.67 8.11 34.47
N GLU A 27 5.49 7.97 35.08
CA GLU A 27 5.36 7.60 36.50
C GLU A 27 5.69 6.13 36.78
N ASN A 28 5.48 5.24 35.80
CA ASN A 28 5.60 3.80 35.99
C ASN A 28 6.84 3.18 35.32
N PHE A 29 7.49 3.87 34.36
CA PHE A 29 8.60 3.33 33.59
C PHE A 29 9.71 4.35 33.35
N ASP A 30 10.94 3.97 33.71
CA ASP A 30 12.14 4.82 33.52
C ASP A 30 12.66 4.81 32.07
N HIS A 31 12.44 3.71 31.35
CA HIS A 31 12.93 3.52 29.98
C HIS A 31 11.76 3.23 29.03
N TYR A 32 11.37 4.23 28.24
CA TYR A 32 10.32 4.10 27.24
C TYR A 32 10.62 4.92 25.99
N GLU A 33 10.03 4.51 24.88
CA GLU A 33 9.98 5.28 23.63
C GLU A 33 8.54 5.32 23.12
N GLU A 34 8.14 6.44 22.52
CA GLU A 34 6.86 6.51 21.83
C GLU A 34 6.91 5.56 20.62
N PHE A 35 5.96 4.65 20.54
CA PHE A 35 5.82 3.76 19.41
C PHE A 35 5.29 4.58 18.22
N ALA A 36 6.19 5.00 17.35
CA ALA A 36 5.84 5.43 16.02
C ALA A 36 5.63 4.17 15.16
N PRO A 37 4.42 3.88 14.66
CA PRO A 37 4.29 2.88 13.62
C PRO A 37 5.21 3.31 12.48
N ALA A 38 6.08 2.43 12.01
CA ALA A 38 6.76 2.64 10.75
C ALA A 38 5.66 2.98 9.73
N GLU A 39 5.74 4.15 9.11
CA GLU A 39 4.84 4.47 8.01
C GLU A 39 4.93 3.29 7.05
N SER A 40 3.81 2.57 6.89
CA SER A 40 3.74 1.48 5.93
C SER A 40 4.22 2.09 4.62
N GLY A 41 5.39 1.68 4.11
CA GLY A 41 5.99 2.21 2.87
C GLY A 41 5.14 1.94 1.61
N VAL A 42 3.89 1.53 1.80
CA VAL A 42 2.85 1.41 0.80
C VAL A 42 2.38 2.82 0.45
N THR A 43 3.03 3.38 -0.56
CA THR A 43 2.56 4.62 -1.21
C THR A 43 1.34 4.32 -2.09
N GLU A 44 0.54 5.34 -2.38
CA GLU A 44 -0.55 5.26 -3.36
C GLU A 44 -0.02 4.80 -4.74
N SER A 45 1.18 5.23 -5.12
CA SER A 45 1.90 4.75 -6.31
C SER A 45 2.13 3.23 -6.28
N THR A 46 2.52 2.67 -5.14
CA THR A 46 2.69 1.21 -5.00
C THR A 46 1.36 0.50 -5.21
N MET A 47 0.29 1.00 -4.59
CA MET A 47 -1.05 0.42 -4.74
C MET A 47 -1.56 0.50 -6.18
N ALA A 48 -1.36 1.64 -6.84
CA ALA A 48 -1.71 1.86 -8.25
C ALA A 48 -0.97 0.91 -9.20
N ARG A 49 0.32 0.65 -8.96
CA ARG A 49 1.09 -0.34 -9.75
C ARG A 49 0.59 -1.75 -9.55
N VAL A 50 0.22 -2.12 -8.32
CA VAL A 50 -0.38 -3.43 -8.01
C VAL A 50 -1.71 -3.59 -8.74
N TRP A 51 -2.58 -2.59 -8.68
CA TRP A 51 -3.85 -2.59 -9.39
C TRP A 51 -3.66 -2.74 -10.91
N ARG A 52 -2.78 -1.93 -11.51
CA ARG A 52 -2.47 -2.00 -12.94
C ARG A 52 -1.98 -3.40 -13.35
N ASN A 53 -1.12 -4.02 -12.53
CA ASN A 53 -0.64 -5.38 -12.79
C ASN A 53 -1.79 -6.39 -12.75
N SER A 54 -2.68 -6.29 -11.76
CA SER A 54 -3.86 -7.15 -11.67
C SER A 54 -4.78 -6.99 -12.89
N GLU A 55 -4.97 -5.78 -13.39
CA GLU A 55 -5.75 -5.54 -14.62
C GLU A 55 -5.06 -6.09 -15.88
N LEU A 56 -3.73 -5.98 -15.97
CA LEU A 56 -2.96 -6.60 -17.06
C LEU A 56 -3.06 -8.12 -17.02
N GLU A 57 -3.00 -8.75 -15.85
CA GLU A 57 -3.19 -10.20 -15.71
C GLU A 57 -4.62 -10.62 -16.09
N ARG A 58 -5.64 -9.93 -15.57
CA ARG A 58 -7.05 -10.21 -15.86
C ARG A 58 -7.34 -10.17 -17.36
N THR A 59 -6.85 -9.14 -18.04
CA THR A 59 -7.08 -8.95 -19.47
C THR A 59 -6.20 -9.85 -20.35
N ASP A 60 -5.09 -10.37 -19.84
CA ASP A 60 -4.24 -11.32 -20.57
C ASP A 60 -4.99 -12.63 -20.83
N LEU A 61 -5.70 -13.12 -19.82
CA LEU A 61 -6.55 -14.31 -19.92
C LEU A 61 -7.65 -14.15 -20.98
N LEU A 62 -8.22 -12.96 -21.11
CA LEU A 62 -9.25 -12.66 -22.12
C LEU A 62 -8.66 -12.65 -23.54
N MET A 63 -7.43 -12.16 -23.71
CA MET A 63 -6.75 -12.12 -25.01
C MET A 63 -6.40 -13.51 -25.55
N LEU A 64 -6.21 -14.49 -24.67
CA LEU A 64 -5.95 -15.88 -25.05
C LEU A 64 -7.16 -16.59 -25.66
N LEU A 65 -8.38 -16.12 -25.38
CA LEU A 65 -9.60 -16.70 -25.94
C LEU A 65 -9.70 -16.37 -27.43
N PRO A 66 -9.75 -17.35 -28.35
CA PRO A 66 -9.79 -17.09 -29.79
C PRO A 66 -10.98 -16.22 -30.22
N ASP A 67 -12.13 -16.41 -29.59
CA ASP A 67 -13.46 -15.88 -29.91
C ASP A 67 -13.93 -14.74 -28.99
N HIS A 68 -13.02 -14.11 -28.24
CA HIS A 68 -13.41 -12.96 -27.41
C HIS A 68 -13.88 -11.78 -28.29
N PRO A 69 -15.10 -11.26 -28.09
CA PRO A 69 -15.69 -10.26 -28.98
C PRO A 69 -14.93 -8.92 -28.99
N ASP A 70 -14.39 -8.49 -27.85
CA ASP A 70 -13.80 -7.14 -27.69
C ASP A 70 -12.26 -7.11 -27.66
N LYS A 71 -11.59 -7.92 -28.49
CA LYS A 71 -10.11 -7.98 -28.52
C LYS A 71 -9.43 -6.65 -28.82
N ASP A 72 -10.00 -5.85 -29.71
CA ASP A 72 -9.43 -4.56 -30.08
C ASP A 72 -9.49 -3.58 -28.91
N SER A 73 -10.66 -3.47 -28.26
CA SER A 73 -10.85 -2.66 -27.05
C SER A 73 -9.93 -3.09 -25.90
N LEU A 74 -9.73 -4.40 -25.72
CA LEU A 74 -8.79 -4.94 -24.73
C LEU A 74 -7.34 -4.58 -25.08
N THR A 75 -6.97 -4.61 -26.36
CA THR A 75 -5.62 -4.26 -26.82
C THR A 75 -5.32 -2.79 -26.53
N GLU A 76 -6.24 -1.88 -26.86
CA GLU A 76 -6.10 -0.45 -26.56
C GLU A 76 -6.04 -0.18 -25.06
N TYR A 77 -6.93 -0.82 -24.28
CA TYR A 77 -6.96 -0.66 -22.83
C TYR A 77 -5.66 -1.14 -22.17
N ARG A 78 -5.13 -2.29 -22.60
CA ARG A 78 -3.84 -2.82 -22.12
C ARG A 78 -2.67 -1.91 -22.48
N GLN A 79 -2.73 -1.18 -23.59
CA GLN A 79 -1.73 -0.18 -23.93
C GLN A 79 -1.81 1.00 -22.95
N LYS A 80 -3.01 1.55 -22.72
CA LYS A 80 -3.23 2.62 -21.73
C LYS A 80 -2.72 2.24 -20.34
N LEU A 81 -2.99 1.02 -19.87
CA LEU A 81 -2.48 0.52 -18.59
C LEU A 81 -0.95 0.49 -18.51
N ARG A 82 -0.25 0.14 -19.60
CA ARG A 82 1.22 0.09 -19.63
C ARG A 82 1.84 1.49 -19.63
N ASP A 83 1.20 2.43 -20.31
CA ASP A 83 1.67 3.82 -20.44
C ASP A 83 1.35 4.66 -19.20
N TRP A 84 0.25 4.35 -18.50
CA TRP A 84 -0.27 5.09 -17.35
C TRP A 84 0.76 5.51 -16.28
N PRO A 85 1.68 4.64 -15.79
CA PRO A 85 2.68 5.05 -14.79
C PRO A 85 3.66 6.14 -15.24
N SER A 86 3.65 6.49 -16.53
CA SER A 86 4.49 7.54 -17.13
C SER A 86 3.69 8.80 -17.45
N THR A 87 2.37 8.82 -17.20
CA THR A 87 1.51 9.98 -17.44
C THR A 87 1.39 10.82 -16.17
N SER A 88 0.92 12.08 -16.32
CA SER A 88 0.60 12.96 -15.19
C SER A 88 -0.58 12.48 -14.35
N ASP A 89 -1.36 11.53 -14.87
CA ASP A 89 -2.57 11.02 -14.23
C ASP A 89 -2.29 9.92 -13.22
N PHE A 90 -1.05 9.42 -13.16
CA PHE A 90 -0.64 8.42 -12.17
C PHE A 90 -0.20 9.08 -10.85
N PRO A 91 -0.65 8.58 -9.69
CA PRO A 91 -1.49 7.38 -9.47
C PRO A 91 -3.01 7.64 -9.41
N ASP A 92 -3.45 8.88 -9.61
CA ASP A 92 -4.77 9.37 -9.20
C ASP A 92 -5.92 8.88 -10.09
N THR A 93 -5.74 8.85 -11.42
CA THR A 93 -6.82 8.56 -12.38
C THR A 93 -6.52 7.30 -13.17
N GLN A 94 -7.24 6.22 -12.85
CA GLN A 94 -7.07 4.92 -13.49
C GLN A 94 -7.62 4.90 -14.94
N PRO A 95 -6.94 4.23 -15.88
CA PRO A 95 -7.49 3.97 -17.21
C PRO A 95 -8.76 3.12 -17.13
N THR A 96 -9.68 3.32 -18.07
CA THR A 96 -10.91 2.51 -18.22
C THR A 96 -10.95 1.80 -19.56
N ILE A 97 -11.62 0.64 -19.61
CA ILE A 97 -11.91 -0.05 -20.86
C ILE A 97 -12.92 0.78 -21.66
N GLY A 98 -12.71 0.93 -22.98
CA GLY A 98 -13.65 1.63 -23.86
C GLY A 98 -15.05 1.00 -23.75
N SER A 99 -16.07 1.84 -23.63
CA SER A 99 -17.48 1.43 -23.64
C SER A 99 -17.95 1.09 -25.05
#